data_AF-A0A376MPD4-F1
#
_entry.id   AF-A0A376MPD4-F1
#
_cell.length_a   1.000
_cell.length_b   1.000
_cell.length_c   1.000
_cell.angle_alpha   90.00
_cell.angle_beta   90.00
_cell.angle_gamma   90.00
#
_symmetry.space_group_name_H-M   'P 1'
#
loop_
_entity.id
_entity.type
_entity.pdbx_description
1 polymer ?
#
loop_
_entity_poly.entity_id
_entity_poly.type
_entity_poly.pdbx_seq_one_letter_code
_entity_poly.pdbx_strand_id
1 'polypeptide(L)'
;MVRKDDITSDDIYAVVEAGALAGVLRKQEHELIENVFELESRTVPSSMTPRENVIWFDLHEDEQSLKNKVAEHPHSKFLVCNEDIDHIIGYVDSKDLLNRVLANQSLALNSGVQIRNTLIVPGYVNPFRSVGKF
;
A
#
# COMPACT_ATOMS: atom_id res chain seq x y z
N MET A 1 -13.79 41.34 -18.24
CA MET A 1 -13.41 39.92 -18.07
C MET A 1 -12.11 39.90 -17.30
N VAL A 2 -12.14 39.53 -16.02
CA VAL A 2 -10.92 39.33 -15.23
C VAL A 2 -10.38 37.96 -15.62
N ARG A 3 -9.18 37.92 -16.20
CA ARG A 3 -8.49 36.66 -16.50
C ARG A 3 -8.15 36.04 -15.14
N LYS A 4 -8.72 34.88 -14.85
CA LYS A 4 -8.40 34.13 -13.65
C LYS A 4 -7.05 33.46 -13.95
N ASP A 5 -5.96 34.14 -13.60
CA ASP A 5 -4.61 33.58 -13.66
C ASP A 5 -4.47 32.56 -12.51
N ASP A 6 -5.21 31.45 -12.62
CA ASP A 6 -5.03 30.30 -11.75
C ASP A 6 -3.68 29.67 -12.15
N ILE A 7 -2.65 29.90 -11.34
CA ILE A 7 -1.32 29.28 -11.52
C ILE A 7 -1.52 27.76 -11.57
N THR A 8 -1.03 27.14 -12.64
CA THR A 8 -1.10 25.69 -12.84
C THR A 8 0.15 24.98 -12.33
N SER A 9 0.09 23.66 -12.14
CA SER A 9 1.27 22.86 -11.78
C SER A 9 2.38 22.97 -12.83
N ASP A 10 2.01 23.12 -14.11
CA ASP A 10 2.96 23.31 -15.22
C ASP A 10 3.70 24.66 -15.10
N ASP A 11 3.01 25.72 -14.65
CA ASP A 11 3.62 27.03 -14.42
C ASP A 11 4.63 26.97 -13.27
N ILE A 12 4.33 26.21 -12.20
CA ILE A 12 5.26 26.00 -11.10
C ILE A 12 6.48 25.18 -11.55
N TYR A 13 6.27 24.14 -12.38
CA TYR A 13 7.36 23.34 -12.93
C TYR A 13 8.33 24.20 -13.75
N ALA A 14 7.82 25.08 -14.60
CA ALA A 14 8.61 26.01 -15.39
C ALA A 14 9.46 26.97 -14.53
N VAL A 15 8.91 27.45 -13.39
CA VAL A 15 9.65 28.32 -12.46
C VAL A 15 10.77 27.56 -11.74
N VAL A 16 10.52 26.31 -11.35
CA VAL A 16 11.51 25.45 -10.69
C VAL A 16 12.65 25.08 -11.64
N GLU A 17 12.33 24.72 -12.89
CA GLU A 17 13.31 24.42 -13.93
C GLU A 17 14.19 25.65 -14.23
N ALA A 18 13.57 26.83 -14.39
CA ALA A 18 14.30 28.08 -14.58
C ALA A 18 15.23 28.41 -13.40
N GLY A 19 14.79 28.17 -12.16
CA GLY A 19 15.60 28.36 -10.96
C GLY A 19 16.78 27.38 -10.85
N ALA A 20 16.62 26.14 -11.34
CA ALA A 20 17.69 25.15 -11.42
C ALA A 20 18.72 25.53 -12.50
N LEU A 21 18.26 25.94 -13.69
CA LEU A 21 19.13 26.40 -14.79
C LEU A 21 19.89 27.68 -14.43
N ALA A 22 19.29 28.57 -13.65
CA ALA A 22 19.93 29.78 -13.12
C ALA A 22 20.96 29.49 -12.00
N GLY A 23 21.11 28.22 -11.58
CA GLY A 23 22.03 27.82 -10.51
C GLY A 23 21.60 28.27 -9.11
N VAL A 24 20.37 28.75 -8.97
CA VAL A 24 19.78 29.21 -7.70
C VAL A 24 19.28 28.02 -6.89
N LEU A 25 18.73 27.01 -7.58
CA LEU A 25 18.36 25.72 -6.99
C LEU A 25 19.49 24.71 -7.11
N ARG A 26 19.79 24.01 -6.00
CA ARG A 26 20.72 22.88 -6.02
C ARG A 26 20.03 21.66 -6.62
N LYS A 27 20.81 20.77 -7.23
CA LYS A 27 20.31 19.53 -7.84
C LYS A 27 19.45 18.68 -6.89
N GLN A 28 19.84 18.59 -5.62
CA GLN A 28 19.07 17.85 -4.59
C GLN A 28 17.69 18.47 -4.31
N GLU A 29 17.57 19.80 -4.34
CA GLU A 29 16.32 20.51 -4.11
C GLU A 29 15.38 20.35 -5.32
N HIS A 30 15.94 20.37 -6.53
CA HIS A 30 15.21 20.10 -7.78
C HIS A 30 14.65 18.68 -7.81
N GLU A 31 15.48 17.66 -7.52
CA GLU A 31 15.05 16.25 -7.45
C GLU A 31 13.95 16.05 -6.40
N LEU A 32 14.02 16.75 -5.25
CA LEU A 32 13.00 16.64 -4.21
C LEU A 32 11.66 17.23 -4.67
N ILE A 33 11.68 18.40 -5.33
CA ILE A 33 10.48 19.03 -5.86
C ILE A 33 9.85 18.18 -6.97
N GLU A 34 10.66 17.63 -7.87
CA GLU A 34 10.21 16.76 -8.95
C GLU A 34 9.54 15.49 -8.42
N ASN A 35 10.16 14.82 -7.43
CA ASN A 35 9.57 13.65 -6.77
C ASN A 35 8.22 13.97 -6.09
N VAL A 36 8.05 15.17 -5.53
CA VAL A 36 6.76 15.59 -4.92
C VAL A 36 5.68 15.74 -5.98
N PHE A 37 5.98 16.33 -7.14
CA PHE A 37 5.04 16.44 -8.27
C PHE A 37 4.74 15.09 -8.94
N GLU A 38 5.75 14.21 -9.06
CA GLU A 38 5.51 12.83 -9.53
C GLU A 38 4.58 12.05 -8.59
N LEU A 39 4.75 12.21 -7.27
CA LEU A 39 3.86 11.58 -6.30
C LEU A 39 2.42 12.13 -6.38
N GLU A 40 2.23 13.40 -6.77
CA GLU A 40 0.91 14.02 -6.96
C GLU A 40 0.19 13.44 -8.20
N SER A 41 0.95 13.14 -9.26
CA SER A 41 0.44 12.54 -10.51
C SER A 41 0.33 11.01 -10.50
N ARG A 42 1.00 10.33 -9.56
CA ARG A 42 0.86 8.88 -9.38
C ARG A 42 -0.52 8.51 -8.85
N THR A 43 -1.18 7.60 -9.56
CA THR A 43 -2.45 7.02 -9.13
C THR A 43 -2.20 5.84 -8.18
N VAL A 44 -3.08 5.59 -7.19
CA VAL A 44 -3.00 4.42 -6.28
C VAL A 44 -2.73 3.09 -7.00
N PRO A 45 -3.37 2.80 -8.15
CA PRO A 45 -3.11 1.57 -8.91
C PRO A 45 -1.64 1.36 -9.31
N SER A 46 -0.87 2.43 -9.53
CA SER A 46 0.54 2.32 -9.93
C SER A 46 1.47 1.78 -8.84
N SER A 47 0.99 1.70 -7.59
CA SER A 47 1.73 1.17 -6.44
C SER A 47 1.06 -0.06 -5.80
N MET A 48 -0.10 -0.49 -6.32
CA MET A 48 -0.78 -1.70 -5.82
C MET A 48 -0.17 -2.96 -6.44
N THR A 49 -0.11 -4.04 -5.66
CA THR A 49 0.15 -5.38 -6.20
C THR A 49 -1.05 -5.80 -7.06
N PRO A 50 -0.86 -6.27 -8.30
CA PRO A 50 -1.95 -6.80 -9.12
C PRO A 50 -2.69 -7.91 -8.36
N ARG A 51 -4.01 -7.95 -8.50
CA ARG A 51 -4.90 -8.84 -7.74
C ARG A 51 -4.48 -10.30 -7.83
N GLU A 52 -4.11 -10.73 -9.03
CA GLU A 52 -3.65 -12.08 -9.35
C GLU A 52 -2.35 -12.47 -8.66
N ASN A 53 -1.56 -11.49 -8.22
CA ASN A 53 -0.26 -11.68 -7.57
C ASN A 53 -0.35 -11.50 -6.04
N VAL A 54 -1.53 -11.24 -5.49
CA VAL A 54 -1.70 -11.10 -4.04
C VAL A 54 -1.68 -12.48 -3.40
N ILE A 55 -0.82 -12.66 -2.41
CA ILE A 55 -0.81 -13.85 -1.55
C ILE A 55 -1.74 -13.61 -0.37
N TRP A 56 -2.72 -14.50 -0.18
CA TRP A 56 -3.74 -14.41 0.86
C TRP A 56 -4.07 -15.80 1.42
N PHE A 57 -4.76 -15.81 2.57
CA PHE A 57 -5.21 -17.01 3.24
C PHE A 57 -6.71 -17.19 3.09
N ASP A 58 -7.13 -18.42 2.80
CA ASP A 58 -8.53 -18.78 2.89
C ASP A 58 -8.92 -19.03 4.37
N LEU A 59 -10.11 -18.59 4.77
CA LEU A 59 -10.61 -18.72 6.15
C LEU A 59 -10.65 -20.18 6.64
N HIS A 60 -10.83 -21.12 5.71
CA HIS A 60 -10.94 -22.55 5.95
C HIS A 60 -9.67 -23.32 5.57
N GLU A 61 -8.57 -22.60 5.27
CA GLU A 61 -7.28 -23.18 4.92
C GLU A 61 -6.66 -23.96 6.09
N ASP A 62 -6.02 -25.09 5.79
CA ASP A 62 -5.37 -25.91 6.80
C ASP A 62 -4.08 -25.27 7.32
N GLU A 63 -3.73 -25.57 8.57
CA GLU A 63 -2.56 -24.95 9.21
C GLU A 63 -1.23 -25.25 8.50
N GLN A 64 -1.11 -26.39 7.82
CA GLN A 64 0.13 -26.75 7.13
C GLN A 64 0.29 -25.89 5.87
N SER A 65 -0.78 -25.70 5.10
CA SER A 65 -0.79 -24.79 3.96
C SER A 65 -0.48 -23.35 4.39
N LEU A 66 -1.07 -22.87 5.50
CA LEU A 66 -0.76 -21.55 6.05
C LEU A 66 0.73 -21.40 6.38
N LYS A 67 1.33 -22.39 7.07
CA LYS A 67 2.76 -22.39 7.40
C LYS A 67 3.63 -22.38 6.15
N ASN A 68 3.28 -23.17 5.13
CA ASN A 68 4.00 -23.23 3.87
C ASN A 68 3.96 -21.87 3.15
N LYS A 69 2.78 -21.24 3.03
CA LYS A 69 2.64 -19.90 2.44
C LYS A 69 3.46 -18.84 3.16
N VAL A 70 3.47 -18.85 4.49
CA VAL A 70 4.29 -17.91 5.28
C VAL A 70 5.79 -18.12 5.06
N ALA A 71 6.22 -19.38 4.93
CA ALA A 71 7.62 -19.73 4.69
C ALA A 71 8.08 -19.37 3.27
N GLU A 72 7.24 -19.60 2.26
CA GLU A 72 7.51 -19.29 0.85
C GLU A 72 7.45 -17.77 0.58
N HIS A 73 6.54 -17.07 1.25
CA HIS A 73 6.30 -15.65 1.06
C HIS A 73 6.43 -14.92 2.40
N PRO A 74 7.61 -14.41 2.79
CA PRO A 74 7.83 -13.80 4.11
C PRO A 74 7.26 -12.36 4.20
N HIS A 75 5.97 -12.20 3.92
CA HIS A 75 5.26 -10.94 4.07
C HIS A 75 4.93 -10.65 5.53
N SER A 76 4.85 -9.35 5.87
CA SER A 76 4.48 -8.93 7.23
C SER A 76 3.00 -9.12 7.53
N LYS A 77 2.14 -9.05 6.51
CA LYS A 77 0.68 -9.15 6.64
C LYS A 77 0.13 -9.99 5.50
N PHE A 78 -0.90 -10.75 5.83
CA PHE A 78 -1.65 -11.55 4.86
C PHE A 78 -3.11 -11.20 4.97
N LEU A 79 -3.76 -11.01 3.82
CA LEU A 79 -5.21 -10.92 3.78
C LEU A 79 -5.81 -12.27 4.15
N VAL A 80 -6.95 -12.23 4.84
CA VAL A 80 -7.79 -13.39 5.09
C VAL A 80 -9.09 -13.17 4.35
N CYS A 81 -9.41 -14.08 3.44
CA CYS A 81 -10.60 -14.03 2.63
C CYS A 81 -11.40 -15.33 2.77
N ASN A 82 -12.65 -15.32 2.35
CA ASN A 82 -13.49 -16.51 2.36
C ASN A 82 -13.81 -16.94 0.92
N GLU A 83 -13.35 -18.11 0.50
CA GLU A 83 -13.54 -18.71 -0.83
C GLU A 83 -12.77 -18.01 -1.96
N ASP A 84 -12.82 -16.68 -2.02
CA ASP A 84 -12.13 -15.88 -3.03
C ASP A 84 -11.58 -14.57 -2.45
N ILE A 85 -10.73 -13.89 -3.24
CA ILE A 85 -10.09 -12.63 -2.85
C ILE A 85 -11.06 -11.42 -2.81
N ASP A 86 -12.27 -11.52 -3.38
CA ASP A 86 -13.28 -10.46 -3.30
C ASP A 86 -13.97 -10.43 -1.92
N HIS A 87 -14.06 -11.58 -1.25
CA HIS A 87 -14.67 -11.71 0.07
C HIS A 87 -13.65 -11.55 1.19
N ILE A 88 -13.08 -10.34 1.31
CA ILE A 88 -12.09 -10.02 2.34
C ILE A 88 -12.76 -9.94 3.71
N ILE A 89 -12.29 -10.76 4.65
CA ILE A 89 -12.69 -10.74 6.06
C ILE A 89 -11.80 -9.77 6.85
N GLY A 90 -10.50 -9.76 6.54
CA GLY A 90 -9.55 -8.86 7.18
C GLY A 90 -8.11 -9.23 6.86
N TYR A 91 -7.20 -9.00 7.81
CA TYR A 91 -5.80 -9.40 7.68
C TYR A 91 -5.23 -9.93 9.00
N VAL A 92 -4.13 -10.68 8.90
CA VAL A 92 -3.35 -11.18 10.04
C VAL A 92 -1.89 -10.77 9.91
N ASP A 93 -1.22 -10.54 11.04
CA ASP A 93 0.22 -10.26 11.07
C ASP A 93 1.01 -11.56 11.16
N SER A 94 2.04 -11.72 10.34
CA SER A 94 2.86 -12.94 10.35
C SER A 94 3.62 -13.14 11.65
N LYS A 95 3.90 -12.05 12.40
CA LYS A 95 4.48 -12.14 13.75
C LYS A 95 3.50 -12.75 14.75
N ASP A 96 2.21 -12.43 14.64
CA ASP A 96 1.17 -13.00 15.50
C ASP A 96 1.02 -14.51 15.22
N LEU A 97 1.12 -14.92 13.96
CA LEU A 97 1.15 -16.33 13.56
C LEU A 97 2.40 -17.05 14.10
N LEU A 98 3.58 -16.43 13.96
CA LEU A 98 4.83 -17.00 14.46
C LEU A 98 4.76 -17.22 15.98
N ASN A 99 4.29 -16.24 16.75
CA ASN A 99 4.16 -16.35 18.20
C ASN A 99 3.26 -17.54 18.61
N ARG A 100 2.20 -17.81 17.84
CA ARG A 100 1.31 -18.96 18.07
C ARG A 100 1.97 -20.29 17.78
N VAL A 101 2.72 -20.38 16.67
CA VAL A 101 3.51 -21.58 16.37
C VAL A 101 4.49 -21.86 17.50
N LEU A 102 5.20 -20.84 17.98
CA LEU A 102 6.14 -20.97 19.10
C LEU A 102 5.44 -21.37 20.42
N ALA A 103 4.19 -20.95 20.61
CA ALA A 103 3.36 -21.31 21.75
C ALA A 103 2.62 -22.66 21.58
N ASN A 104 2.84 -23.41 20.48
CA ASN A 104 2.09 -24.62 20.11
C ASN A 104 0.56 -24.41 20.11
N GLN A 105 0.11 -23.22 19.70
CA GLN A 105 -1.30 -22.87 19.57
C GLN A 105 -1.79 -23.12 18.14
N SER A 106 -3.10 -23.36 18.00
CA SER A 106 -3.73 -23.51 16.69
C SER A 106 -3.63 -22.21 15.87
N LEU A 107 -3.38 -22.40 14.57
CA LEU A 107 -3.39 -21.35 13.54
C LEU A 107 -4.72 -21.27 12.79
N ALA A 108 -5.75 -22.01 13.21
CA ALA A 108 -7.06 -21.96 12.58
C ALA A 108 -7.58 -20.51 12.53
N LEU A 109 -7.83 -20.00 11.33
CA LEU A 109 -8.22 -18.60 11.12
C LEU A 109 -9.66 -18.31 11.59
N ASN A 110 -10.51 -19.33 11.65
CA ASN A 110 -11.92 -19.23 12.04
C ASN A 110 -12.18 -19.11 13.56
N SER A 111 -11.20 -19.44 14.40
CA SER A 111 -11.42 -19.58 15.84
C SER A 111 -10.16 -19.36 16.67
N GLY A 112 -9.00 -19.64 16.06
CA GLY A 112 -7.70 -19.39 16.64
C GLY A 112 -7.35 -17.92 16.51
N VAL A 113 -7.08 -17.44 15.30
CA VAL A 113 -6.31 -16.20 15.06
C VAL A 113 -7.18 -14.95 15.11
N GLN A 114 -6.67 -13.87 15.70
CA GLN A 114 -7.33 -12.57 15.67
C GLN A 114 -7.18 -11.94 14.28
N ILE A 115 -8.27 -11.92 13.52
CA ILE A 115 -8.34 -11.20 12.25
C ILE A 115 -8.58 -9.71 12.54
N ARG A 116 -7.76 -8.85 11.96
CA ARG A 116 -7.85 -7.39 12.09
C ARG A 116 -8.56 -6.79 10.88
N ASN A 117 -9.33 -5.71 11.09
CA ASN A 117 -10.05 -5.05 10.00
C ASN A 117 -9.11 -4.44 8.98
N THR A 118 -9.40 -4.64 7.69
CA THR A 118 -8.69 -4.01 6.58
C THR A 118 -9.27 -2.65 6.24
N LEU A 119 -8.39 -1.70 5.90
CA LEU A 119 -8.79 -0.44 5.29
C LEU A 119 -8.92 -0.66 3.77
N ILE A 120 -10.13 -0.43 3.24
CA ILE A 120 -10.40 -0.50 1.81
C ILE A 120 -10.31 0.92 1.25
N VAL A 121 -9.41 1.11 0.27
CA VAL A 121 -9.25 2.38 -0.44
C VAL A 121 -9.77 2.20 -1.87
N PRO A 122 -10.76 2.99 -2.32
CA PRO A 122 -11.21 2.96 -3.71
C PRO A 122 -10.09 3.34 -4.68
N GLY A 123 -9.98 2.64 -5.81
CA GLY A 123 -8.86 2.78 -6.77
C GLY A 123 -8.71 4.15 -7.46
N TYR A 124 -9.68 5.05 -7.30
CA TYR A 124 -9.62 6.43 -7.82
C TYR A 124 -9.06 7.46 -6.81
N VAL A 125 -8.73 7.03 -5.58
CA VAL A 125 -8.19 7.93 -4.56
C VAL A 125 -6.70 8.16 -4.81
N ASN A 126 -6.22 9.39 -4.65
CA ASN A 126 -4.79 9.72 -4.75
C ASN A 126 -4.01 9.11 -3.55
N PRO A 127 -2.83 8.50 -3.75
CA PRO A 127 -2.04 7.87 -2.69
C PRO A 127 -1.75 8.80 -1.51
N PHE A 128 -1.51 10.09 -1.76
CA PHE A 128 -1.24 11.08 -0.72
C PHE A 128 -2.38 11.20 0.30
N ARG A 129 -3.63 11.10 -0.15
CA ARG A 129 -4.79 11.14 0.76
C ARG A 129 -4.94 9.88 1.60
N SER A 130 -4.26 8.79 1.21
CA SER A 130 -4.31 7.50 1.89
C SER A 130 -3.20 7.35 2.93
N VAL A 131 -2.06 8.04 2.78
CA VAL A 131 -0.93 7.98 3.73
C VAL A 131 -1.33 8.41 5.16
N GLY A 132 -2.23 9.38 5.30
CA GLY A 132 -2.74 9.81 6.62
C GLY A 132 -3.69 8.82 7.30
N LYS A 133 -4.00 7.67 6.67
CA LYS A 133 -4.86 6.62 7.23
C LYS A 133 -4.10 5.40 7.73
N PHE A 134 -2.78 5.35 7.57
CA PHE A 134 -1.92 4.24 8.00
C PHE A 134 -1.10 4.59 9.24
#